data_AF-A0A432HYP2-F1
#
_entry.id   AF-A0A432HYP2-F1
#
_cell.length_a   1.000
_cell.length_b   1.000
_cell.length_c   1.000
_cell.angle_alpha   90.00
_cell.angle_beta   90.00
_cell.angle_gamma   90.00
#
_symmetry.space_group_name_H-M   'P 1'
#
loop_
_entity.id
_entity.type
_entity.pdbx_description
1 polymer ?
#
loop_
_entity_poly.entity_id
_entity_poly.type
_entity_poly.pdbx_seq_one_letter_code
_entity_poly.pdbx_strand_id
1 'polypeptide(L)'
;MKQAGLLLVIMLLATVQTTDTGRARQGRSGTGGELVQNCTLYFEFLGRTGAGREDTFELDPFGMGYCAGLVRGVANTAHIHMTDQVCVPEDASSAQAVWAVVQYLNNNPLTLSDQDTELVLRAMQSAFPCR
;
A
#
# COMPACT_ATOMS: atom_id res chain seq x y z
N MET A 1 -21.06 -13.26 -46.45
CA MET A 1 -21.48 -12.68 -45.15
C MET A 1 -20.68 -13.20 -43.95
N LYS A 2 -20.36 -14.50 -43.84
CA LYS A 2 -19.59 -15.06 -42.70
C LYS A 2 -18.14 -14.53 -42.60
N GLN A 3 -17.44 -14.38 -43.72
CA GLN A 3 -16.06 -13.89 -43.75
C GLN A 3 -15.93 -12.40 -43.40
N ALA A 4 -16.91 -11.58 -43.78
CA ALA A 4 -16.93 -10.16 -43.45
C ALA A 4 -17.10 -9.93 -41.94
N GLY A 5 -17.95 -10.72 -41.28
CA GLY A 5 -18.11 -10.68 -39.82
C GLY A 5 -16.84 -11.10 -39.08
N LEU A 6 -16.14 -12.13 -39.57
CA LEU A 6 -14.88 -12.61 -38.98
C LEU A 6 -13.78 -11.54 -39.05
N LEU A 7 -13.65 -10.86 -40.19
CA LEU A 7 -12.67 -9.78 -40.38
C LEU A 7 -12.95 -8.56 -39.47
N LEU A 8 -14.24 -8.27 -39.25
CA LEU A 8 -14.66 -7.19 -38.35
C LEU A 8 -14.32 -7.48 -36.88
N VAL A 9 -14.49 -8.74 -36.45
CA VAL A 9 -14.09 -9.18 -35.11
C VAL A 9 -12.56 -9.12 -34.94
N ILE A 10 -11.79 -9.52 -35.95
CA ILE A 10 -10.32 -9.45 -35.91
C ILE A 10 -9.84 -7.99 -35.85
N MET A 11 -10.45 -7.08 -36.60
CA MET A 11 -10.12 -5.64 -36.53
C MET A 11 -10.46 -5.03 -35.17
N LEU A 12 -11.59 -5.43 -34.57
CA LEU A 12 -11.98 -4.97 -33.24
C LEU A 12 -10.99 -5.43 -32.17
N LEU A 13 -10.49 -6.67 -32.26
CA LEU A 13 -9.47 -7.18 -31.34
C LEU A 13 -8.10 -6.51 -31.53
N ALA A 14 -7.75 -6.14 -32.76
CA ALA A 14 -6.47 -5.47 -33.06
C ALA A 14 -6.41 -4.00 -32.62
N THR A 15 -7.56 -3.39 -32.32
CA THR A 15 -7.67 -1.99 -31.83
C THR A 15 -7.91 -1.90 -30.33
N VAL A 16 -8.03 -3.04 -29.63
CA VAL A 16 -7.89 -3.09 -28.17
C VAL A 16 -6.43 -2.82 -27.85
N GLN A 17 -6.04 -1.54 -27.90
CA GLN A 17 -4.95 -1.06 -27.08
C GLN A 17 -5.35 -1.49 -25.67
N THR A 18 -4.61 -2.41 -25.08
CA THR A 18 -4.64 -2.60 -23.63
C THR A 18 -4.32 -1.23 -23.07
N THR A 19 -5.35 -0.46 -22.70
CA THR A 19 -5.21 0.73 -21.88
C THR A 19 -4.32 0.26 -20.75
N ASP A 20 -3.12 0.85 -20.71
CA ASP A 20 -2.03 0.58 -19.81
C ASP A 20 -2.55 -0.24 -18.63
N THR A 21 -2.41 -1.57 -18.69
CA THR A 21 -2.58 -2.40 -17.51
C THR A 21 -1.43 -1.94 -16.64
N GLY A 22 -1.66 -0.83 -15.91
CA GLY A 22 -0.63 -0.09 -15.21
C GLY A 22 0.15 -1.15 -14.49
N ARG A 23 1.46 -1.23 -14.79
CA ARG A 23 2.29 -2.39 -14.46
C ARG A 23 2.31 -2.60 -12.96
N ALA A 24 1.26 -3.20 -12.42
CA ALA A 24 1.17 -3.76 -11.11
C ALA A 24 2.07 -4.97 -11.18
N ARG A 25 3.37 -4.73 -10.98
CA ARG A 25 4.33 -5.81 -10.78
C ARG A 25 3.88 -6.50 -9.50
N GLN A 26 3.25 -7.66 -9.65
CA GLN A 26 3.04 -8.59 -8.56
C GLN A 26 4.44 -8.99 -8.07
N GLY A 27 4.83 -8.50 -6.88
CA GLY A 27 6.20 -8.65 -6.35
C GLY A 27 7.01 -7.35 -6.20
N ARG A 28 6.37 -6.17 -6.04
CA ARG A 28 7.11 -4.99 -5.58
C ARG A 28 7.62 -5.24 -4.15
N SER A 29 8.94 -5.42 -4.03
CA SER A 29 9.70 -5.24 -2.79
C SER A 29 10.28 -3.83 -2.80
N GLY A 30 9.84 -2.97 -1.88
CA GLY A 30 10.43 -1.64 -1.66
C GLY A 30 11.39 -1.62 -0.47
N THR A 31 11.93 -0.45 -0.20
CA THR A 31 12.78 -0.18 0.96
C THR A 31 12.06 0.74 1.96
N GLY A 32 12.56 0.81 3.18
CA GLY A 32 12.07 1.77 4.18
C GLY A 32 12.06 3.22 3.70
N GLY A 33 13.05 3.62 2.88
CA GLY A 33 13.13 4.97 2.32
C GLY A 33 12.00 5.33 1.35
N GLU A 34 11.51 4.36 0.57
CA GLU A 34 10.29 4.55 -0.24
C GLU A 34 9.04 4.47 0.64
N LEU A 35 9.03 3.52 1.58
CA LEU A 35 7.90 3.27 2.46
C LEU A 35 7.52 4.49 3.32
N VAL A 36 8.51 5.20 3.88
CA VAL A 36 8.25 6.38 4.74
C VAL A 36 7.54 7.49 3.96
N GLN A 37 7.90 7.71 2.69
CA GLN A 37 7.26 8.71 1.84
C GLN A 37 5.82 8.31 1.54
N ASN A 38 5.63 7.08 1.06
CA ASN A 38 4.32 6.52 0.73
C ASN A 38 3.35 6.53 1.92
N CYS A 39 3.81 6.13 3.10
CA CYS A 39 2.98 6.08 4.30
C CYS A 39 2.74 7.46 4.93
N THR A 40 3.67 8.40 4.81
CA THR A 40 3.43 9.78 5.23
C THR A 40 2.30 10.40 4.42
N LEU A 41 2.36 10.29 3.08
CA LEU A 41 1.29 10.77 2.20
C LEU A 41 -0.06 10.14 2.54
N TYR A 42 -0.10 8.82 2.75
CA TYR A 42 -1.34 8.13 3.07
C TYR A 42 -1.90 8.53 4.44
N PHE A 43 -1.06 8.69 5.46
CA PHE A 43 -1.49 9.15 6.77
C PHE A 43 -2.09 10.56 6.70
N GLU A 44 -1.43 11.48 6.00
CA GLU A 44 -1.96 12.82 5.79
C GLU A 44 -3.28 12.82 5.02
N PHE A 45 -3.41 11.95 4.02
CA PHE A 45 -4.66 11.76 3.28
C PHE A 45 -5.78 11.29 4.20
N LEU A 46 -5.53 10.33 5.11
CA LEU A 46 -6.54 9.88 6.08
C LEU A 46 -6.97 10.97 7.07
N GLY A 47 -6.08 11.91 7.40
CA GLY A 47 -6.39 13.06 8.25
C GLY A 47 -7.13 14.20 7.53
N ARG A 48 -7.01 14.29 6.20
CA ARG A 48 -7.75 15.25 5.37
C ARG A 48 -9.15 14.67 5.11
N THR A 49 -10.19 15.30 5.64
CA THR A 49 -11.58 15.01 5.19
C THR A 49 -11.64 15.29 3.68
N GLY A 50 -11.62 14.27 2.84
CA GLY A 50 -11.41 14.35 1.38
C GLY A 50 -12.47 15.11 0.55
N ALA A 51 -13.21 16.05 1.14
CA ALA A 51 -14.14 16.90 0.43
C ALA A 51 -13.43 18.11 -0.20
N GLY A 52 -13.22 18.06 -1.51
CA GLY A 52 -13.10 19.26 -2.35
C GLY A 52 -11.68 19.81 -2.60
N ARG A 53 -10.67 18.97 -2.81
CA ARG A 53 -9.30 19.43 -3.09
C ARG A 53 -8.73 18.87 -4.39
N GLU A 54 -8.48 19.76 -5.35
CA GLU A 54 -7.92 19.47 -6.68
C GLU A 54 -6.49 18.88 -6.61
N ASP A 55 -5.79 19.13 -5.51
CA ASP A 55 -4.45 18.62 -5.17
C ASP A 55 -4.40 17.11 -4.91
N THR A 56 -5.55 16.43 -4.78
CA THR A 56 -5.57 14.95 -4.64
C THR A 56 -5.00 14.22 -5.86
N PHE A 57 -4.94 14.86 -7.04
CA PHE A 57 -4.29 14.30 -8.24
C PHE A 57 -2.78 14.59 -8.33
N GLU A 58 -2.23 15.51 -7.52
CA GLU A 58 -0.78 15.67 -7.34
C GLU A 58 -0.20 14.69 -6.32
N LEU A 59 -1.05 14.10 -5.46
CA LEU A 59 -0.66 13.07 -4.52
C LEU A 59 -0.39 11.75 -5.26
N ASP A 60 0.74 11.09 -5.00
CA ASP A 60 1.05 9.76 -5.56
C ASP A 60 0.04 8.70 -5.07
N PRO A 61 -1.01 8.38 -5.85
CA PRO A 61 -2.08 7.52 -5.39
C PRO A 61 -1.63 6.06 -5.35
N PHE A 62 -0.63 5.70 -6.16
CA PHE A 62 -0.04 4.38 -6.16
C PHE A 62 0.80 4.17 -4.91
N GLY A 63 1.66 5.12 -4.54
CA GLY A 63 2.43 5.09 -3.30
C GLY A 63 1.55 5.01 -2.07
N MET A 64 0.50 5.84 -1.98
CA MET A 64 -0.47 5.79 -0.89
C MET A 64 -1.20 4.44 -0.81
N GLY A 65 -1.68 3.94 -1.95
CA GLY A 65 -2.31 2.63 -2.04
C GLY A 65 -1.37 1.48 -1.66
N TYR A 66 -0.09 1.59 -2.02
CA TYR A 66 0.94 0.63 -1.66
C TYR A 66 1.15 0.59 -0.15
N CYS A 67 1.28 1.74 0.52
CA CYS A 67 1.36 1.78 1.98
C CYS A 67 0.12 1.16 2.63
N ALA A 68 -1.08 1.58 2.21
CA ALA A 68 -2.34 1.09 2.74
C ALA A 68 -2.45 -0.44 2.63
N GLY A 69 -2.10 -0.99 1.46
CA GLY A 69 -2.12 -2.41 1.19
C GLY A 69 -1.09 -3.18 2.00
N LEU A 70 0.16 -2.70 2.06
CA LEU A 70 1.24 -3.37 2.78
C LEU A 70 0.97 -3.41 4.29
N VAL A 71 0.63 -2.27 4.90
CA VAL A 71 0.35 -2.19 6.34
C VAL A 71 -0.82 -3.09 6.71
N ARG A 72 -1.91 -3.06 5.92
CA ARG A 72 -3.06 -3.94 6.14
C ARG A 72 -2.71 -5.42 5.96
N GLY A 73 -1.90 -5.75 4.95
CA GLY A 73 -1.45 -7.11 4.69
C GLY A 73 -0.65 -7.67 5.87
N VAL A 74 0.36 -6.93 6.33
CA VAL A 74 1.17 -7.31 7.49
C VAL A 74 0.33 -7.38 8.76
N ALA A 75 -0.56 -6.41 9.00
CA ALA A 75 -1.46 -6.42 10.16
C ALA A 75 -2.33 -7.69 10.19
N ASN A 76 -2.96 -8.04 9.06
CA ASN A 76 -3.80 -9.22 8.95
C ASN A 76 -3.00 -10.51 9.13
N THR A 77 -1.83 -10.62 8.48
CA THR A 77 -0.96 -11.78 8.64
C THR A 77 -0.49 -11.94 10.08
N ALA A 78 -0.10 -10.84 10.74
CA ALA A 78 0.32 -10.86 12.13
C ALA A 78 -0.83 -11.26 13.07
N HIS A 79 -2.04 -10.73 12.84
CA HIS A 79 -3.23 -11.09 13.60
C HIS A 79 -3.59 -12.59 13.48
N ILE A 80 -3.36 -13.22 12.31
CA ILE A 80 -3.69 -14.63 12.09
C ILE A 80 -2.57 -15.56 12.57
N HIS A 81 -1.30 -15.18 12.36
CA HIS A 81 -0.16 -16.10 12.46
C HIS A 81 0.87 -15.72 13.52
N MET A 82 0.75 -14.55 14.15
CA MET A 82 1.72 -14.00 15.11
C MET A 82 1.01 -13.43 16.34
N THR A 83 -0.03 -14.12 16.81
CA THR A 83 -0.93 -13.69 17.90
C THR A 83 -0.24 -13.50 19.25
N ASP A 84 0.97 -14.02 19.41
CA ASP A 84 1.83 -13.89 20.59
C ASP A 84 2.89 -12.77 20.47
N GLN A 85 3.02 -12.17 19.28
CA GLN A 85 4.07 -11.18 18.97
C GLN A 85 3.50 -9.80 18.62
N VAL A 86 2.31 -9.73 18.01
CA VAL A 86 1.66 -8.48 17.61
C VAL A 86 0.18 -8.53 18.00
N CYS A 87 -0.20 -7.63 18.91
CA CYS A 87 -1.54 -7.53 19.47
C CYS A 87 -2.18 -6.18 19.14
N VAL A 88 -2.59 -6.01 17.88
CA VAL A 88 -3.32 -4.81 17.43
C VAL A 88 -4.71 -4.78 18.08
N PRO A 89 -5.10 -3.70 18.79
CA PRO A 89 -6.44 -3.55 19.36
C PRO A 89 -7.55 -3.61 18.30
N GLU A 90 -8.71 -4.18 18.64
CA GLU A 90 -9.84 -4.28 17.70
C GLU A 90 -10.39 -2.91 17.23
N ASP A 91 -10.22 -1.87 18.05
CA ASP A 91 -10.64 -0.50 17.76
C ASP A 91 -9.55 0.34 17.08
N ALA A 92 -8.38 -0.24 16.78
CA ALA A 92 -7.32 0.46 16.08
C ALA A 92 -7.74 0.77 14.63
N SER A 93 -7.78 2.06 14.32
CA SER A 93 -8.00 2.54 12.96
C SER A 93 -6.80 2.26 12.05
N SER A 94 -7.06 2.17 10.74
CA SER A 94 -5.99 2.12 9.73
C SER A 94 -5.00 3.29 9.86
N ALA A 95 -5.48 4.48 10.26
CA ALA A 95 -4.63 5.64 10.48
C ALA A 95 -3.64 5.42 11.63
N GLN A 96 -4.06 4.79 12.74
CA GLN A 96 -3.18 4.47 13.86
C GLN A 96 -2.12 3.43 13.47
N ALA A 97 -2.51 2.39 12.71
CA ALA A 97 -1.57 1.40 12.20
C ALA A 97 -0.51 2.00 11.26
N VAL A 98 -0.94 2.85 10.32
CA VAL A 98 -0.04 3.57 9.41
C VAL A 98 0.86 4.54 10.17
N TRP A 99 0.32 5.25 11.16
CA TRP A 99 1.09 6.15 11.99
C TRP A 99 2.20 5.44 12.77
N ALA A 100 1.93 4.25 13.31
CA ALA A 100 2.94 3.44 13.97
C ALA A 100 4.12 3.12 13.04
N VAL A 101 3.84 2.81 11.77
CA VAL A 101 4.87 2.56 10.74
C VAL A 101 5.67 3.82 10.44
N VAL A 102 5.01 4.96 10.21
CA VAL A 102 5.68 6.25 9.96
C VAL A 102 6.60 6.61 11.13
N GLN A 103 6.12 6.48 12.36
CA GLN A 103 6.89 6.77 13.57
C GLN A 103 8.10 5.85 13.70
N TYR A 104 7.93 4.55 13.48
CA TYR A 104 9.04 3.59 13.53
C TYR A 104 10.13 3.95 12.52
N LEU A 105 9.77 4.23 11.26
CA LEU A 105 10.75 4.55 10.20
C LEU A 105 11.51 5.85 10.50
N ASN A 106 10.80 6.89 10.96
CA ASN A 106 11.43 8.17 11.34
C ASN A 106 12.40 8.02 12.52
N ASN A 107 12.09 7.13 13.46
CA ASN A 107 12.94 6.87 14.62
C ASN A 107 14.09 5.89 14.33
N ASN A 108 14.09 5.22 13.17
CA ASN A 108 15.09 4.23 12.77
C ASN A 108 15.67 4.53 11.37
N PRO A 109 16.27 5.72 11.13
CA PRO A 109 16.71 6.13 9.79
C PRO A 109 17.82 5.24 9.19
N LEU A 110 18.58 4.52 10.03
CA LEU A 110 19.65 3.62 9.58
C LEU A 110 19.13 2.33 8.95
N THR A 111 17.86 1.98 9.18
CA THR A 111 17.24 0.76 8.63
C THR A 111 16.46 1.04 7.35
N LEU A 112 16.52 2.25 6.79
CA LEU A 112 15.70 2.62 5.62
C LEU A 112 16.13 1.90 4.32
N SER A 113 17.30 1.27 4.29
CA SER A 113 17.71 0.35 3.22
C SER A 113 17.09 -1.04 3.33
N ASP A 114 16.54 -1.40 4.50
CA ASP A 114 15.95 -2.72 4.73
C ASP A 114 14.62 -2.87 3.97
N GLN A 115 14.16 -4.12 3.84
CA GLN A 115 12.93 -4.43 3.14
C GLN A 115 11.71 -3.84 3.86
N ASP A 116 10.83 -3.18 3.11
CA ASP A 116 9.63 -2.52 3.64
C ASP A 116 8.71 -3.43 4.46
N THR A 117 8.48 -4.66 4.02
CA THR A 117 7.60 -5.63 4.69
C THR A 117 8.11 -5.98 6.08
N GLU A 118 9.42 -6.18 6.20
CA GLU A 118 10.08 -6.43 7.49
C GLU A 118 9.99 -5.20 8.39
N LEU A 119 10.22 -4.00 7.86
CA LEU A 119 10.12 -2.76 8.62
C LEU A 119 8.69 -2.50 9.13
N VAL A 120 7.66 -2.79 8.33
CA VAL A 120 6.27 -2.74 8.77
C VAL A 120 6.05 -3.72 9.92
N LEU A 121 6.51 -4.97 9.81
CA LEU A 121 6.35 -5.95 10.88
C LEU A 121 7.05 -5.50 12.18
N ARG A 122 8.29 -5.03 12.10
CA ARG A 122 9.03 -4.50 13.27
C ARG A 122 8.31 -3.30 13.89
N ALA A 123 7.76 -2.41 13.06
CA ALA A 123 6.95 -1.29 13.54
C ALA A 123 5.70 -1.76 14.30
N MET A 124 4.99 -2.76 13.78
CA MET A 124 3.81 -3.33 14.43
C MET A 124 4.16 -4.02 15.75
N GLN A 125 5.26 -4.78 15.80
CA GLN A 125 5.77 -5.38 17.05
C GLN A 125 6.13 -4.32 18.09
N SER A 126 6.75 -3.22 17.65
CA SER A 126 7.14 -2.12 18.55
C SER A 126 5.93 -1.33 19.08
N ALA A 127 4.90 -1.12 18.25
CA ALA A 127 3.76 -0.28 18.61
C ALA A 127 2.64 -1.05 19.30
N PHE A 128 2.49 -2.34 18.99
CA PHE A 128 1.42 -3.21 19.48
C PHE A 128 1.97 -4.49 20.12
N PRO A 129 2.85 -4.40 21.14
CA PRO A 129 3.35 -5.58 21.83
C PRO A 129 2.21 -6.28 22.59
N CYS A 130 2.21 -7.61 22.55
CA CYS A 130 1.34 -8.42 23.40
C CYS A 130 1.78 -8.30 24.87
N ARG A 131 0.82 -8.11 25.78
CA ARG A 131 1.05 -8.02 27.23
C ARG A 131 0.42 -9.20 27.96
#